data_AF-A0A7W0Z3S0-F1
#
_entry.id   AF-A0A7W0Z3S0-F1
#
_cell.length_a   1.000
_cell.length_b   1.000
_cell.length_c   1.000
_cell.angle_alpha   90.00
_cell.angle_beta   90.00
_cell.angle_gamma   90.00
#
_symmetry.space_group_name_H-M   'P 1'
#
loop_
_entity.id
_entity.type
_entity.pdbx_description
1 polymer ?
#
loop_
_entity_poly.entity_id
_entity_poly.type
_entity_poly.pdbx_seq_one_letter_code
_entity_poly.pdbx_strand_id
1 'polypeptide(L)'
;MTAETATRRIHLLIRGELLDEIDALVGRRRRSQFIAEAVAARLARDELREAIAEMDGALADSDVEGWESPQAAAAWVRAMRVGEHPASAESAA
;
A
#
# COMPACT_ATOMS: atom_id res chain seq x y z
N MET A 1 5.67 -10.15 -15.26
CA MET A 1 5.13 -11.52 -15.34
C MET A 1 3.63 -11.44 -15.09
N THR A 2 2.79 -11.57 -16.12
CA THR A 2 1.35 -11.72 -15.93
C THR A 2 1.08 -13.11 -15.38
N ALA A 3 1.02 -13.23 -14.06
CA ALA A 3 0.59 -14.47 -13.42
C ALA A 3 -0.88 -14.68 -13.77
N GLU A 4 -1.17 -15.76 -14.50
CA GLU A 4 -2.53 -16.23 -14.74
C GLU A 4 -3.22 -16.48 -13.38
N THR A 5 -4.35 -15.82 -13.14
CA THR A 5 -5.06 -15.85 -11.86
C THR A 5 -5.84 -17.15 -11.70
N ALA A 6 -5.12 -18.26 -11.55
CA ALA A 6 -5.72 -19.58 -11.39
C ALA A 6 -6.12 -19.80 -9.91
N THR A 7 -7.40 -20.06 -9.67
CA THR A 7 -7.87 -20.47 -8.34
C THR A 7 -7.42 -21.89 -8.03
N ARG A 8 -6.73 -22.08 -6.90
CA ARG A 8 -6.31 -23.40 -6.41
C ARG A 8 -7.06 -23.77 -5.13
N ARG A 9 -7.48 -25.04 -5.03
CA ARG A 9 -8.12 -25.56 -3.82
C ARG A 9 -7.06 -25.91 -2.79
N ILE A 10 -7.22 -25.42 -1.57
CA ILE A 10 -6.39 -25.76 -0.42
C ILE A 10 -7.27 -26.36 0.70
N HIS A 11 -6.69 -27.20 1.54
CA HIS A 11 -7.30 -27.62 2.80
C HIS A 11 -6.80 -26.71 3.92
N LEU A 12 -7.71 -26.01 4.60
CA LEU A 12 -7.43 -25.07 5.69
C LEU A 12 -8.17 -25.55 6.94
N LEU A 13 -7.48 -25.60 8.07
CA LEU A 13 -8.10 -25.73 9.38
C LEU A 13 -8.37 -24.35 9.96
N ILE A 14 -9.60 -24.10 10.39
CA ILE A 14 -10.03 -22.85 11.01
C ILE A 14 -10.73 -23.17 12.33
N ARG A 15 -10.57 -22.29 13.32
CA ARG A 15 -11.26 -22.42 14.60
C ARG A 15 -12.77 -22.27 14.39
N GLY A 16 -13.56 -23.07 15.11
CA GLY A 16 -15.01 -23.12 14.93
C GLY A 16 -15.67 -21.77 15.18
N GLU A 17 -15.26 -21.09 16.24
CA GLU A 17 -15.77 -19.76 16.60
C GLU A 17 -15.55 -18.73 15.47
N LEU A 18 -14.39 -18.77 14.81
CA LEU A 18 -14.09 -17.87 13.70
C LEU A 18 -14.91 -18.21 12.46
N LEU A 19 -15.18 -19.50 12.23
CA LEU A 19 -16.04 -19.94 11.13
C LEU A 19 -17.49 -19.47 11.34
N ASP A 20 -17.98 -19.52 12.58
CA ASP A 20 -19.31 -19.07 12.95
C ASP A 20 -19.45 -17.55 12.78
N GLU A 21 -18.42 -16.77 13.15
CA GLU A 21 -18.37 -15.33 12.91
C GLU A 21 -18.39 -15.00 11.41
N ILE A 22 -17.61 -15.71 10.60
CA ILE A 22 -17.61 -15.55 9.14
C ILE A 22 -19.00 -15.89 8.58
N ASP A 23 -19.61 -16.96 9.05
CA ASP A 23 -20.95 -17.37 8.63
C ASP A 23 -22.02 -16.33 8.97
N ALA A 24 -21.95 -15.72 10.15
CA ALA A 24 -22.85 -14.65 10.54
C ALA A 24 -22.71 -13.42 9.62
N LEU A 25 -21.49 -13.13 9.16
CA LEU A 25 -21.20 -11.97 8.33
C LEU A 25 -21.54 -12.18 6.84
N VAL A 26 -21.10 -13.28 6.24
CA VAL A 26 -21.20 -13.52 4.79
C VAL A 26 -22.03 -14.73 4.41
N GLY A 27 -22.39 -15.58 5.37
CA GLY A 27 -23.09 -16.85 5.13
C GLY A 27 -22.19 -17.97 4.59
N ARG A 28 -22.67 -19.21 4.73
CA ARG A 28 -21.89 -20.43 4.45
C ARG A 28 -21.32 -20.55 3.03
N ARG A 29 -21.95 -19.93 2.04
CA ARG A 29 -21.55 -20.05 0.62
C ARG A 29 -20.45 -19.09 0.19
N ARG A 30 -20.14 -18.05 0.99
CA ARG A 30 -19.18 -17.00 0.62
C ARG A 30 -17.90 -17.02 1.46
N ARG A 31 -17.68 -18.07 2.26
CA ARG A 31 -16.50 -18.24 3.11
C ARG A 31 -15.19 -18.17 2.33
N SER A 32 -15.07 -18.90 1.21
CA SER A 32 -13.84 -18.94 0.42
C SER A 32 -13.49 -17.58 -0.18
N GLN A 33 -14.50 -16.86 -0.69
CA GLN A 33 -14.33 -15.52 -1.21
C GLN A 33 -13.90 -14.56 -0.10
N PHE A 34 -14.60 -14.57 1.03
CA PHE A 34 -14.28 -13.71 2.17
C PHE A 34 -12.86 -13.94 2.70
N ILE A 35 -12.46 -15.20 2.87
CA ILE A 35 -11.11 -15.56 3.33
C ILE A 35 -10.07 -15.10 2.30
N ALA A 36 -10.30 -15.31 1.00
CA ALA A 36 -9.38 -14.89 -0.05
C ALA A 36 -9.19 -13.36 -0.06
N GLU A 37 -10.28 -12.60 0.01
CA GLU A 37 -10.24 -11.13 0.06
C GLU A 37 -9.55 -10.63 1.33
N ALA A 38 -9.84 -11.22 2.50
CA ALA A 38 -9.20 -10.86 3.75
C ALA A 38 -7.68 -11.14 3.74
N VAL A 39 -7.26 -12.28 3.18
CA VAL A 39 -5.85 -12.64 3.03
C VAL A 39 -5.16 -11.69 2.05
N ALA A 40 -5.77 -11.41 0.89
CA ALA A 40 -5.20 -10.46 -0.08
C ALA A 40 -5.02 -9.07 0.54
N ALA A 41 -6.02 -8.58 1.26
CA ALA A 41 -5.95 -7.29 1.95
C ALA A 41 -4.94 -7.26 3.10
N ARG A 42 -4.64 -8.42 3.72
CA ARG A 42 -3.58 -8.53 4.73
C ARG A 42 -2.20 -8.52 4.08
N LEU A 43 -2.00 -9.30 3.02
CA LEU A 43 -0.73 -9.36 2.28
C LEU A 43 -0.33 -8.00 1.74
N ALA A 44 -1.24 -7.26 1.12
CA ALA A 44 -0.97 -5.91 0.62
C ALA A 44 -0.55 -4.93 1.74
N ARG A 45 -1.10 -5.09 2.96
CA ARG A 45 -0.69 -4.27 4.12
C ARG A 45 0.68 -4.67 4.64
N ASP A 46 1.02 -5.95 4.61
CA ASP A 46 2.31 -6.43 5.07
C ASP A 46 3.42 -6.02 4.09
N GLU A 47 3.16 -6.08 2.77
CA GLU A 47 4.05 -5.55 1.73
C GLU A 47 4.29 -4.04 1.90
N LEU A 48 3.23 -3.25 2.16
CA LEU A 48 3.37 -1.83 2.42
C LEU A 48 4.21 -1.55 3.68
N ARG A 49 4.04 -2.34 4.74
CA ARG A 49 4.83 -2.20 5.97
C ARG A 49 6.31 -2.48 5.73
N GLU A 50 6.60 -3.51 4.95
CA GLU A 50 7.96 -3.86 4.58
C GLU A 50 8.60 -2.74 3.76
N ALA A 51 7.89 -2.21 2.76
CA ALA A 51 8.37 -1.07 1.97
C ALA A 51 8.62 0.19 2.83
N ILE A 52 7.72 0.50 3.76
CA ILE A 52 7.93 1.62 4.70
C ILE A 52 9.17 1.39 5.56
N ALA A 53 9.38 0.17 6.06
CA ALA A 53 10.55 -0.16 6.88
C ALA A 53 11.85 -0.10 6.07
N GLU A 54 11.83 -0.51 4.80
CA GLU A 54 12.97 -0.41 3.88
C GLU A 54 13.32 1.05 3.55
N MET A 55 12.30 1.90 3.40
CA MET A 55 12.47 3.33 3.10
C MET A 55 12.71 4.19 4.35
N ASP A 56 12.74 3.61 5.55
CA ASP A 56 12.96 4.37 6.78
C ASP A 56 14.34 5.06 6.73
N GLY A 57 14.34 6.38 6.92
CA GLY A 57 15.54 7.20 6.79
C GLY A 57 16.09 7.35 5.36
N ALA A 58 15.43 6.86 4.31
CA ALA A 58 15.92 6.96 2.92
C ALA A 58 16.09 8.41 2.43
N LEU A 59 15.43 9.38 3.09
CA LEU A 59 15.50 10.81 2.82
C LEU A 59 16.18 11.59 3.97
N ALA A 60 16.78 10.90 4.95
CA ALA A 60 17.35 11.55 6.13
C ALA A 60 18.52 12.48 5.79
N ASP A 61 19.32 12.10 4.79
CA ASP A 61 20.49 12.86 4.33
C ASP A 61 20.24 13.65 3.03
N SER A 62 18.99 13.70 2.54
CA SER A 62 18.63 14.44 1.34
C SER A 62 18.05 15.80 1.68
N ASP A 63 18.68 16.86 1.21
CA ASP A 63 18.13 18.21 1.24
C ASP A 63 17.25 18.40 0.00
N VAL A 64 15.95 18.08 0.13
CA VAL A 64 15.01 18.17 -0.99
C VAL A 64 14.51 19.61 -1.09
N GLU A 65 14.92 20.31 -2.15
CA GLU A 65 14.48 21.69 -2.43
C GLU A 65 12.95 21.77 -2.50
N GLY A 66 12.37 22.72 -1.77
CA GLY A 66 10.95 22.89 -1.61
C GLY A 66 10.32 22.07 -0.48
N TRP A 67 11.08 21.25 0.26
CA TRP A 67 10.58 20.47 1.41
C TRP A 67 11.09 20.98 2.77
N GLU A 68 11.72 22.15 2.79
CA GLU A 68 12.35 22.76 3.97
C GLU A 68 11.31 23.20 5.02
N SER A 69 10.06 23.41 4.59
CA SER A 69 8.94 23.75 5.47
C SER A 69 7.60 23.22 4.95
N PRO A 70 6.58 23.04 5.82
CA PRO A 70 5.24 22.64 5.38
C PRO A 70 4.65 23.58 4.30
N GLN A 71 4.94 24.87 4.37
CA GLN A 71 4.45 25.87 3.41
C GLN A 71 5.16 25.73 2.06
N ALA A 72 6.47 25.50 2.06
CA ALA A 72 7.26 25.23 0.86
C ALA A 72 6.78 23.93 0.19
N ALA A 73 6.61 22.85 0.95
CA ALA A 73 6.13 21.57 0.42
C ALA A 73 4.73 21.71 -0.19
N ALA A 74 3.84 22.48 0.47
CA ALA A 74 2.52 22.74 -0.05
C ALA A 74 2.54 23.60 -1.34
N ALA A 75 3.47 24.55 -1.46
CA ALA A 75 3.66 25.34 -2.68
C ALA A 75 4.20 24.48 -3.83
N TRP A 76 5.20 23.64 -3.53
CA TRP A 76 5.78 22.65 -4.44
C TRP A 76 4.70 21.71 -5.01
N VAL A 77 3.84 21.14 -4.16
CA VAL A 77 2.71 20.29 -4.59
C VAL A 77 1.70 21.05 -5.45
N ARG A 78 1.41 22.32 -5.14
CA ARG A 78 0.49 23.14 -5.94
C ARG A 78 1.05 23.41 -7.34
N ALA A 79 2.33 23.75 -7.45
CA ALA A 79 3.01 23.96 -8.73
C ALA A 79 2.93 22.70 -9.61
N MET A 80 3.25 21.53 -9.05
CA MET A 80 3.15 20.27 -9.79
C MET A 80 1.75 19.98 -10.35
N ARG A 81 0.68 20.32 -9.61
CA ARG A 81 -0.70 20.07 -10.04
C ARG A 81 -1.13 20.92 -11.23
N VAL A 82 -0.50 22.07 -11.43
CA VAL A 82 -0.77 22.97 -12.57
C VAL A 82 0.22 22.76 -13.72
N GLY A 83 1.08 21.75 -13.62
CA GLY A 83 2.09 21.41 -14.64
C GLY A 83 3.36 22.25 -14.57
N GLU A 84 3.54 23.04 -13.51
CA GLU A 84 4.80 23.73 -13.23
C GLU A 84 5.74 22.76 -12.51
N HIS A 85 6.99 22.67 -12.96
CA HIS A 85 8.02 21.93 -12.24
C HIS A 85 8.61 22.89 -11.18
N PRO A 86 8.34 22.69 -9.88
CA PRO A 86 8.95 23.50 -8.83
C PRO A 86 10.47 23.25 -8.84
N ALA A 87 11.22 24.21 -9.36
CA ALA A 87 12.69 24.27 -9.43
C ALA A 87 13.38 23.04 -10.03
N SER A 88 13.54 23.06 -11.36
CA SER A 88 14.78 22.55 -11.97
C SER A 88 15.83 23.64 -11.79
N ALA A 89 16.36 23.82 -10.58
CA ALA A 89 17.59 24.57 -10.42
C ALA A 89 18.72 23.68 -10.96
N GLU A 90 19.04 23.88 -12.24
CA GLU A 90 20.32 23.59 -12.88
C GLU A 90 21.15 22.43 -12.30
N SER A 91 21.08 21.27 -12.96
CA SER A 91 22.32 20.52 -13.22
C SER A 91 23.15 21.33 -14.24
N ALA A 92 23.72 22.44 -13.76
CA ALA A 92 24.77 23.20 -14.43
C ALA A 92 25.91 23.41 -13.42
N ALA A 93 26.72 22.36 -13.24
CA ALA A 93 28.15 22.40 -12.92
C ALA A 93 28.72 20.98 -12.94
#